data_AF-A0A6G0YIF8-F1
#
_entry.id   AF-A0A6G0YIF8-F1
#
_cell.length_a   1.000
_cell.length_b   1.000
_cell.length_c   1.000
_cell.angle_alpha   90.00
_cell.angle_beta   90.00
_cell.angle_gamma   90.00
#
_symmetry.space_group_name_H-M   'P 1'
#
loop_
_entity.id
_entity.type
_entity.pdbx_description
1 polymer ?
#
loop_
_entity_poly.entity_id
_entity_poly.type
_entity_poly.pdbx_seq_one_letter_code
_entity_poly.pdbx_strand_id
1 'polypeptide(L)'
;MTESVENGSSKTTEVKKIVKNATDLQRLKLERLMKNPDKPVYIPEPRSDKKSPHVPEFVRNVMGSSAGAGSGEFHVYRHLRRKEYARQKHIQVKAEKELLEEAYRQKILENKQMAEERTAKKRAKRLKRKMILKEKCKMSKKNNTANSVNESDSTSDDDDQNTTES
;
A
#
# COMPACT_ATOMS: atom_id res chain seq x y z
N MET A 1 -64.68 -13.21 24.29
CA MET A 1 -64.63 -13.59 22.87
C MET A 1 -63.17 -13.68 22.49
N THR A 2 -62.80 -14.81 21.91
CA THR A 2 -61.47 -15.42 21.85
C THR A 2 -60.48 -14.68 20.94
N GLU A 3 -59.21 -14.67 21.38
CA GLU A 3 -58.01 -14.20 20.66
C GLU A 3 -57.75 -15.03 19.40
N SER A 4 -57.28 -14.37 18.33
CA SER A 4 -56.65 -15.02 17.18
C SER A 4 -55.31 -14.34 16.88
N VAL A 5 -54.26 -14.84 17.52
CA VAL A 5 -52.86 -14.59 17.16
C VAL A 5 -52.53 -15.44 15.94
N GLU A 6 -52.42 -14.83 14.76
CA GLU A 6 -51.84 -15.49 13.57
C GLU A 6 -50.36 -15.14 13.46
N ASN A 7 -49.52 -15.85 14.23
CA ASN A 7 -48.09 -15.94 13.97
C ASN A 7 -47.85 -16.92 12.81
N GLY A 8 -47.82 -16.40 11.59
CA GLY A 8 -47.41 -17.13 10.39
C GLY A 8 -45.91 -17.47 10.39
N SER A 9 -45.52 -18.49 11.17
CA SER A 9 -44.19 -19.12 11.08
C SER A 9 -44.16 -20.07 9.87
N SER A 10 -44.03 -19.52 8.66
CA SER A 10 -43.64 -20.32 7.50
C SER A 10 -42.17 -20.75 7.66
N LYS A 11 -41.97 -22.00 8.08
CA LYS A 11 -40.64 -22.65 8.05
C LYS A 11 -40.22 -22.81 6.59
N THR A 12 -39.52 -21.81 6.05
CA THR A 12 -38.83 -21.92 4.76
C THR A 12 -37.74 -22.98 4.90
N THR A 13 -37.84 -24.05 4.12
CA THR A 13 -36.80 -25.07 3.98
C THR A 13 -35.50 -24.40 3.51
N GLU A 14 -34.52 -24.28 4.40
CA GLU A 14 -33.21 -23.72 4.05
C GLU A 14 -32.46 -24.67 3.10
N VAL A 15 -32.64 -24.46 1.79
CA VAL A 15 -31.82 -25.12 0.78
C VAL A 15 -30.38 -24.63 0.96
N LYS A 16 -29.46 -25.55 1.28
CA LYS A 16 -28.02 -25.26 1.39
C LYS A 16 -27.53 -24.67 0.07
N LYS A 17 -27.32 -23.36 0.02
CA LYS A 17 -26.81 -22.65 -1.15
C LYS A 17 -25.34 -23.04 -1.35
N ILE A 18 -25.08 -23.89 -2.34
CA ILE A 18 -23.73 -24.28 -2.75
C ILE A 18 -23.14 -23.12 -3.57
N VAL A 19 -21.95 -22.70 -3.18
CA VAL A 19 -21.18 -21.70 -3.91
C VAL A 19 -20.63 -22.34 -5.19
N LYS A 20 -20.90 -21.74 -6.35
CA LYS A 20 -20.31 -22.17 -7.62
C LYS A 20 -19.32 -21.13 -8.15
N ASN A 21 -19.69 -19.85 -8.05
CA ASN A 21 -18.91 -18.71 -8.55
C ASN A 21 -18.46 -17.75 -7.43
N ALA A 22 -17.47 -16.89 -7.74
CA ALA A 22 -17.01 -15.85 -6.81
C ALA A 22 -18.13 -14.86 -6.43
N THR A 23 -19.04 -14.59 -7.37
CA THR A 23 -20.25 -13.79 -7.16
C THR A 23 -21.19 -14.44 -6.15
N ASP A 24 -21.31 -15.77 -6.13
CA ASP A 24 -22.14 -16.49 -5.17
C ASP A 24 -21.59 -16.37 -3.74
N LEU A 25 -20.25 -16.39 -3.57
CA LEU A 25 -19.61 -16.12 -2.26
C LEU A 25 -19.92 -14.72 -1.76
N GLN A 26 -19.80 -13.72 -2.63
CA GLN A 26 -20.07 -12.34 -2.28
C GLN A 26 -21.55 -12.16 -1.92
N ARG A 27 -22.45 -12.74 -2.73
CA ARG A 27 -23.88 -12.74 -2.47
C ARG A 27 -24.21 -13.35 -1.11
N LEU A 28 -23.64 -14.51 -0.75
CA LEU A 28 -23.85 -15.11 0.57
C LEU A 28 -23.33 -14.24 1.72
N LYS A 29 -22.17 -13.60 1.54
CA LYS A 29 -21.63 -12.65 2.54
C LYS A 29 -22.53 -11.42 2.69
N LEU A 30 -23.05 -10.89 1.58
CA LEU A 30 -23.99 -9.76 1.57
C LEU A 30 -25.32 -10.14 2.21
N GLU A 31 -25.93 -11.27 1.85
CA GLU A 31 -27.16 -11.77 2.47
C GLU A 31 -26.97 -11.92 4.00
N ARG A 32 -25.81 -12.42 4.45
CA ARG A 32 -25.47 -12.51 5.88
C ARG A 32 -25.33 -11.15 6.55
N LEU A 33 -24.76 -10.16 5.87
CA LEU A 33 -24.57 -8.81 6.39
C LEU A 33 -25.90 -8.05 6.47
N MET A 34 -26.73 -8.16 5.42
CA MET A 34 -28.04 -7.51 5.31
C MET A 34 -29.11 -8.14 6.20
N LYS A 35 -28.88 -9.36 6.73
CA LYS A 35 -29.79 -9.98 7.71
C LYS A 35 -29.95 -9.12 8.97
N ASN A 36 -28.91 -8.37 9.35
CA ASN A 36 -28.92 -7.45 10.50
C ASN A 36 -28.23 -6.12 10.14
N PRO A 37 -28.94 -5.17 9.52
CA PRO A 37 -28.34 -3.92 9.03
C PRO A 37 -27.88 -2.97 10.15
N ASP A 38 -28.52 -3.03 11.33
CA ASP A 38 -28.20 -2.16 12.47
C ASP A 38 -26.92 -2.56 13.21
N LYS A 39 -26.39 -3.77 12.95
CA LYS A 39 -25.18 -4.26 13.61
C LYS A 39 -23.94 -3.66 12.93
N PRO A 40 -23.07 -2.93 13.66
CA PRO A 40 -21.85 -2.41 13.08
C PRO A 40 -20.94 -3.54 12.60
N VAL A 41 -20.39 -3.39 11.40
CA VAL A 41 -19.52 -4.38 10.77
C VAL A 41 -18.13 -4.28 11.37
N TYR A 42 -17.59 -5.39 11.86
CA TYR A 42 -16.21 -5.46 12.34
C TYR A 42 -15.24 -5.55 11.16
N ILE A 43 -14.51 -4.47 10.90
CA ILE A 43 -13.36 -4.46 10.00
C ILE A 43 -12.12 -4.70 10.85
N PRO A 44 -11.37 -5.80 10.65
CA PRO A 44 -10.19 -6.07 11.44
C PRO A 44 -9.12 -5.01 11.21
N GLU A 45 -8.53 -4.52 12.29
CA GLU A 45 -7.35 -3.67 12.23
C GLU A 45 -6.17 -4.40 11.56
N PRO A 46 -5.25 -3.67 10.91
CA PRO A 46 -4.05 -4.26 10.36
C PRO A 46 -3.27 -5.00 11.46
N ARG A 47 -2.78 -6.20 11.13
CA ARG A 47 -2.01 -7.01 12.09
C ARG A 47 -0.73 -6.26 12.47
N SER A 48 -0.53 -6.02 13.76
CA SER A 48 0.73 -5.46 14.26
C SER A 48 1.88 -6.46 14.07
N ASP A 49 3.08 -5.94 13.86
CA ASP A 49 4.29 -6.77 13.84
C ASP A 49 4.47 -7.55 15.16
N LYS A 50 5.04 -8.74 15.05
CA LYS A 50 5.32 -9.59 16.21
C LYS A 50 6.38 -8.91 17.09
N LYS A 51 5.98 -8.49 18.29
CA LYS A 51 6.90 -7.87 19.25
C LYS A 51 7.86 -8.91 19.82
N SER A 52 9.09 -8.50 20.16
CA SER A 52 9.99 -9.34 20.95
C SER A 52 9.38 -9.64 22.32
N PRO A 53 9.67 -10.82 22.91
CA PRO A 53 9.15 -11.15 24.23
C PRO A 53 9.57 -10.08 25.25
N HIS A 54 8.62 -9.57 26.01
CA HIS A 54 8.89 -8.61 27.08
C HIS A 54 9.70 -9.30 28.19
N VAL A 55 10.75 -8.62 28.66
CA VAL A 55 11.61 -9.09 29.76
C VAL A 55 11.06 -8.49 31.05
N PRO A 56 10.68 -9.31 32.05
CA PRO A 56 10.24 -8.81 33.35
C PRO A 56 11.36 -8.02 34.04
N GLU A 57 11.00 -6.91 34.68
CA GLU A 57 11.96 -6.06 35.42
C GLU A 57 12.53 -6.76 36.65
N PHE A 58 11.68 -7.43 37.44
CA PHE A 58 12.09 -8.11 38.67
C PHE A 58 11.81 -9.61 38.58
N VAL A 59 12.86 -10.40 38.82
CA VAL A 59 12.74 -11.85 39.03
C VAL A 59 12.72 -12.10 40.53
N ARG A 60 11.59 -12.61 41.04
CA ARG A 60 11.39 -12.81 42.49
C ARG A 60 11.99 -14.11 43.02
N ASN A 61 12.20 -15.10 42.15
CA ASN A 61 12.57 -16.46 42.54
C ASN A 61 14.05 -16.72 42.24
N VAL A 62 14.93 -15.78 42.59
CA VAL A 62 16.37 -15.93 42.37
C VAL A 62 16.96 -16.68 43.56
N MET A 63 17.55 -17.84 43.28
CA MET A 63 18.29 -18.61 44.28
C MET A 63 19.67 -17.97 44.52
N GLY A 64 20.22 -18.11 45.73
CA GLY A 64 21.50 -17.48 46.11
C GLY A 64 22.65 -17.86 45.16
N SER A 65 23.62 -16.96 44.98
CA SER A 65 24.69 -17.11 43.99
C SER A 65 25.61 -18.32 44.19
N SER A 66 25.71 -18.82 45.42
CA SER A 66 26.50 -20.01 45.78
C SER A 66 25.66 -21.28 45.88
N ALA A 67 24.35 -21.22 45.60
CA ALA A 67 23.49 -22.39 45.64
C ALA A 67 23.77 -23.32 44.44
N GLY A 68 23.68 -24.63 44.64
CA GLY A 68 23.88 -25.62 43.59
C GLY A 68 22.76 -25.63 42.54
N ALA A 69 22.97 -26.35 41.44
CA ALA A 69 21.96 -26.48 40.39
C ALA A 69 20.73 -27.26 40.89
N GLY A 70 19.55 -26.61 40.88
CA GLY A 70 18.28 -27.25 41.20
C GLY A 70 17.71 -28.04 40.01
N SER A 71 16.75 -28.93 40.29
CA SER A 71 16.09 -29.75 39.25
C SER A 71 15.33 -28.94 38.19
N GLY A 72 14.89 -27.72 38.53
CA GLY A 72 14.19 -26.81 37.61
C GLY A 72 15.11 -25.93 36.75
N GLU A 73 16.41 -25.83 37.08
CA GLU A 73 17.32 -24.86 36.46
C GLU A 73 17.52 -25.13 34.96
N PHE A 74 17.54 -26.41 34.57
CA PHE A 74 17.61 -26.81 33.16
C PHE A 74 16.44 -26.23 32.35
N HIS A 75 15.22 -26.30 32.89
CA HIS A 75 14.06 -25.78 32.17
C HIS A 75 14.07 -24.26 32.11
N VAL A 76 14.53 -23.58 33.16
CA VAL A 76 14.72 -22.12 33.17
C VAL A 76 15.68 -21.70 32.04
N TYR A 77 16.87 -22.29 31.97
CA TYR A 77 17.83 -22.05 30.89
C TYR A 77 17.25 -22.32 29.51
N ARG A 78 16.57 -23.46 29.33
CA ARG A 78 15.92 -23.83 28.07
C ARG A 78 14.89 -22.79 27.61
N HIS A 79 14.07 -22.26 28.52
CA HIS A 79 13.10 -21.21 28.20
C HIS A 79 13.77 -19.88 27.89
N LEU A 80 14.79 -19.50 28.69
CA LEU A 80 15.56 -18.28 28.49
C LEU A 80 16.27 -18.28 27.14
N ARG A 81 16.95 -19.39 26.79
CA ARG A 81 17.65 -19.54 25.51
C ARG A 81 16.71 -19.42 24.32
N ARG A 82 15.52 -20.03 24.37
CA ARG A 82 14.52 -19.87 23.30
C ARG A 82 14.04 -18.42 23.17
N LYS A 83 13.78 -17.74 24.28
CA LYS A 83 13.39 -16.32 24.28
C LYS A 83 14.48 -15.46 23.65
N GLU A 84 15.74 -15.71 24.03
CA GLU A 84 16.88 -14.95 23.51
C GLU A 84 17.13 -15.21 22.03
N TYR A 85 17.05 -16.46 21.56
CA TYR A 85 17.16 -16.77 20.13
C TYR A 85 16.03 -16.16 19.30
N ALA A 86 14.79 -16.21 19.82
CA ALA A 86 13.68 -15.54 19.17
C ALA A 86 13.89 -14.02 19.10
N ARG A 87 14.44 -13.41 20.15
CA ARG A 87 14.77 -11.98 20.20
C ARG A 87 15.87 -11.61 19.20
N GLN A 88 16.98 -12.36 19.18
CA GLN A 88 18.09 -12.13 18.25
C GLN A 88 17.66 -12.29 16.79
N LYS A 89 16.90 -13.36 16.49
CA LYS A 89 16.34 -13.58 15.15
C LYS A 89 15.42 -12.43 14.73
N HIS A 90 14.58 -11.94 15.62
CA HIS A 90 13.70 -10.81 15.32
C HIS A 90 14.50 -9.54 15.00
N ILE A 91 15.56 -9.25 15.75
CA ILE A 91 16.43 -8.10 15.50
C ILE A 91 17.12 -8.21 14.14
N GLN A 92 17.69 -9.38 13.83
CA GLN A 92 18.37 -9.63 12.54
C GLN A 92 17.41 -9.45 11.36
N VAL A 93 16.25 -10.13 11.40
CA VAL A 93 15.24 -10.04 10.34
C VAL A 93 14.71 -8.61 10.17
N LYS A 94 14.53 -7.87 11.27
CA LYS A 94 14.09 -6.48 11.21
C LYS A 94 15.15 -5.59 10.56
N ALA A 95 16.42 -5.74 10.95
CA ALA A 95 17.52 -4.98 10.38
C ALA A 95 17.70 -5.24 8.88
N GLU A 96 17.62 -6.51 8.45
CA GLU A 96 17.67 -6.88 7.03
C GLU A 96 16.51 -6.26 6.24
N LYS A 97 15.29 -6.32 6.79
CA LYS A 97 14.11 -5.72 6.17
C LYS A 97 14.25 -4.20 6.01
N GLU A 98 14.72 -3.52 7.05
CA GLU A 98 14.91 -2.06 7.05
C GLU A 98 15.94 -1.63 6.00
N LEU A 99 17.08 -2.33 5.91
CA LEU A 99 18.10 -2.08 4.89
C LEU A 99 17.53 -2.24 3.47
N LEU A 100 16.80 -3.32 3.23
CA LEU A 100 16.17 -3.58 1.92
C LEU A 100 15.12 -2.53 1.57
N GLU A 101 14.32 -2.09 2.54
CA GLU A 101 13.29 -1.07 2.36
C GLU A 101 13.91 0.30 2.08
N GLU A 102 14.99 0.66 2.77
CA GLU A 102 15.75 1.89 2.52
C GLU A 102 16.36 1.91 1.13
N ALA A 103 17.03 0.83 0.72
CA ALA A 103 17.60 0.70 -0.62
C ALA A 103 16.52 0.79 -1.70
N TYR A 104 15.38 0.14 -1.49
CA TYR A 104 14.24 0.23 -2.40
C TYR A 104 13.69 1.66 -2.48
N ARG A 105 13.52 2.34 -1.33
CA ARG A 105 13.03 3.72 -1.28
C ARG A 105 13.97 4.67 -2.01
N GLN A 106 15.29 4.53 -1.81
CA GLN A 106 16.30 5.33 -2.51
C GLN A 106 16.21 5.12 -4.02
N LYS A 107 16.14 3.87 -4.48
CA LYS A 107 15.99 3.55 -5.91
C LYS A 107 14.72 4.17 -6.53
N ILE A 108 13.60 4.15 -5.80
CA ILE A 108 12.36 4.77 -6.26
C ILE A 108 12.50 6.30 -6.34
N LEU A 109 13.17 6.94 -5.38
CA LEU A 109 13.41 8.38 -5.41
C LEU A 109 14.33 8.78 -6.58
N GLU A 110 15.42 8.05 -6.80
CA GLU A 110 16.32 8.27 -7.94
C GLU A 110 15.60 8.13 -9.27
N ASN A 111 14.79 7.07 -9.44
CA ASN A 111 14.01 6.89 -10.65
C ASN A 111 13.01 8.02 -10.89
N LYS A 112 12.36 8.51 -9.82
CA LYS A 112 11.45 9.67 -9.91
C LYS A 112 12.21 10.93 -10.32
N GLN A 113 13.35 11.21 -9.69
CA GLN A 113 14.19 12.36 -10.03
C GLN A 113 14.67 12.31 -11.48
N MET A 114 15.20 11.17 -11.94
CA MET A 114 15.62 11.00 -13.34
C MET A 114 14.46 11.20 -14.32
N ALA A 115 13.27 10.68 -14.01
CA ALA A 115 12.09 10.87 -14.84
C ALA A 115 11.64 12.34 -14.87
N GLU A 116 11.68 13.02 -13.74
CA GLU A 116 11.34 14.44 -13.59
C GLU A 116 12.34 15.33 -14.34
N GLU A 117 13.63 15.07 -14.25
CA GLU A 117 14.68 15.80 -14.99
C GLU A 117 14.51 15.65 -16.51
N ARG A 118 14.29 14.41 -16.98
CA ARG A 118 14.02 14.14 -18.41
C ARG A 118 12.76 14.88 -18.88
N THR A 119 11.70 14.85 -18.09
CA THR A 119 10.43 15.51 -18.39
C THR A 119 10.56 17.04 -18.33
N ALA A 120 11.29 17.58 -17.36
CA ALA A 120 11.55 19.00 -17.20
C ALA A 120 12.37 19.56 -18.37
N LYS A 121 13.42 18.83 -18.80
CA LYS A 121 14.23 19.19 -19.98
C LYS A 121 13.37 19.25 -21.25
N LYS A 122 12.54 18.24 -21.48
CA LYS A 122 11.61 18.22 -22.63
C LYS A 122 10.56 19.34 -22.54
N ARG A 123 9.98 19.57 -21.36
CA ARG A 123 9.02 20.66 -21.10
C ARG A 123 9.65 22.03 -21.34
N ALA A 124 10.87 22.28 -20.88
CA ALA A 124 11.59 23.52 -21.09
C ALA A 124 11.86 23.78 -22.59
N LYS A 125 12.25 22.76 -23.35
CA LYS A 125 12.38 22.86 -24.82
C LYS A 125 11.05 23.27 -25.47
N ARG A 126 9.94 22.62 -25.12
CA ARG A 126 8.60 22.94 -25.66
C ARG A 126 8.14 24.36 -25.29
N LEU A 127 8.38 24.80 -24.05
CA LEU A 127 8.04 26.15 -23.62
C LEU A 127 8.85 27.21 -24.36
N LYS A 128 10.16 27.01 -24.57
CA LYS A 128 10.99 27.90 -25.39
C LYS A 128 10.46 27.98 -26.82
N ARG A 129 10.18 26.85 -27.48
CA ARG A 129 9.58 26.82 -28.83
C ARG A 129 8.24 27.57 -28.88
N LYS A 130 7.37 27.36 -27.88
CA LYS A 130 6.08 28.06 -27.77
C LYS A 130 6.23 29.58 -27.57
N MET A 131 7.21 30.03 -26.78
CA MET A 131 7.51 31.44 -26.59
C MET A 131 7.99 32.09 -27.90
N ILE A 132 8.95 31.46 -28.59
CA ILE A 132 9.47 31.93 -29.88
C ILE A 132 8.34 32.02 -30.92
N LEU A 133 7.48 31.01 -31.01
CA LEU A 133 6.33 31.03 -31.93
C LEU A 133 5.34 32.15 -31.58
N LYS A 134 5.06 32.37 -30.29
CA LYS A 134 4.19 33.45 -29.83
C LYS A 134 4.76 34.83 -30.15
N GLU A 135 6.08 35.03 -30.02
CA GLU A 135 6.76 36.26 -30.40
C GLU A 135 6.71 36.49 -31.92
N LYS A 136 7.00 35.45 -32.72
CA LYS A 136 6.86 35.51 -34.19
C LYS A 136 5.44 35.85 -34.62
N CYS A 137 4.41 35.21 -34.05
CA CYS A 137 3.00 35.52 -34.33
C CYS A 137 2.60 36.94 -33.89
N LYS A 138 3.18 37.48 -32.81
CA LYS A 138 2.93 38.87 -32.39
C LYS A 138 3.57 39.86 -33.36
N MET A 139 4.81 39.61 -33.78
CA MET A 139 5.49 40.43 -34.78
C MET A 139 4.78 40.37 -36.13
N SER A 140 4.38 39.19 -36.59
CA SER A 140 3.62 39.05 -37.84
C SER A 140 2.23 39.69 -37.74
N LYS A 141 1.53 39.62 -36.61
CA LYS A 141 0.26 40.35 -36.41
C LYS A 141 0.45 41.87 -36.40
N LYS A 142 1.53 42.40 -35.80
CA LYS A 142 1.83 43.83 -35.82
C LYS A 142 2.15 44.32 -37.25
N ASN A 143 2.80 43.48 -38.04
CA ASN A 143 3.10 43.76 -39.45
C ASN A 143 1.88 43.52 -40.37
N ASN A 144 1.02 42.55 -40.06
CA ASN A 144 -0.20 42.23 -40.84
C ASN A 144 -1.40 43.13 -40.48
N THR A 145 -1.42 43.86 -39.37
CA THR A 145 -2.34 45.01 -39.21
C THR A 145 -2.01 46.15 -40.18
N ALA A 146 -0.82 46.16 -40.80
CA ALA A 146 -0.50 47.00 -41.94
C ALA A 146 -0.63 46.27 -43.29
N ASN A 147 -0.88 44.95 -43.30
CA ASN A 147 -0.87 44.12 -44.50
C ASN A 147 -1.76 42.87 -44.29
N SER A 148 -3.07 43.08 -44.24
CA SER A 148 -4.05 41.99 -44.26
C SER A 148 -4.10 41.43 -45.68
N VAL A 149 -3.65 40.19 -45.87
CA VAL A 149 -4.05 39.18 -46.90
C VAL A 149 -2.88 38.19 -47.08
N ASN A 150 -3.20 36.88 -47.13
CA ASN A 150 -2.35 35.70 -47.42
C ASN A 150 -1.75 34.89 -46.24
N GLU A 151 -2.60 33.99 -45.72
CA GLU A 151 -2.44 32.51 -45.70
C GLU A 151 -1.03 31.89 -45.83
N SER A 152 -0.64 31.09 -44.83
CA SER A 152 -0.54 29.62 -44.93
C SER A 152 0.22 29.02 -43.73
N ASP A 153 -0.40 28.02 -43.11
CA ASP A 153 0.01 27.28 -41.93
C ASP A 153 1.05 26.20 -42.29
N SER A 154 2.16 26.12 -41.55
CA SER A 154 3.19 25.09 -41.75
C SER A 154 3.60 24.52 -40.39
N THR A 155 3.00 23.37 -40.08
CA THR A 155 3.29 22.56 -38.90
C THR A 155 4.39 21.57 -39.24
N SER A 156 5.59 21.78 -38.70
CA SER A 156 6.72 20.86 -38.81
C SER A 156 6.88 20.12 -37.48
N ASP A 157 6.43 18.86 -37.47
CA ASP A 157 6.73 17.86 -36.45
C ASP A 157 8.06 17.17 -36.81
N ASP A 158 9.09 17.43 -36.01
CA ASP A 158 10.35 16.67 -36.04
C ASP A 158 10.34 15.64 -34.91
N ASP A 159 10.13 14.38 -35.31
CA ASP A 159 10.23 13.17 -34.49
C ASP A 159 11.71 12.87 -34.17
N ASP A 160 12.12 13.15 -32.93
CA ASP A 160 13.47 12.89 -32.44
C ASP A 160 13.52 11.46 -31.85
N GLN A 161 13.77 10.47 -32.72
CA GLN A 161 13.99 9.08 -32.33
C GLN A 161 15.31 8.96 -31.55
N ASN A 162 15.21 8.82 -30.23
CA ASN A 162 16.35 8.47 -29.41
C ASN A 162 16.32 6.97 -29.12
N THR A 163 17.01 6.21 -29.97
CA THR A 163 17.35 4.80 -29.78
C THR A 163 18.06 4.63 -28.43
N THR A 164 17.44 3.85 -27.55
CA THR A 164 18.10 3.31 -26.36
C THR A 164 18.30 1.83 -26.60
N GLU A 165 19.49 1.47 -27.11
CA GLU A 165 19.98 0.10 -27.12
C GLU A 165 20.19 -0.36 -25.67
N SER A 166 19.81 -1.60 -25.40
CA SER A 166 20.06 -2.34 -24.16
C SER A 166 20.69 -3.67 -24.52
#